data_AF-A0A1Y4D247-F1
#
_entry.id   AF-A0A1Y4D247-F1
#
_cell.length_a   1.000
_cell.length_b   1.000
_cell.length_c   1.000
_cell.angle_alpha   90.00
_cell.angle_beta   90.00
_cell.angle_gamma   90.00
#
_symmetry.space_group_name_H-M   'P 1'
#
loop_
_entity.id
_entity.type
_entity.pdbx_description
1 polymer ?
#
loop_
_entity_poly.entity_id
_entity_poly.type
_entity_poly.pdbx_seq_one_letter_code
_entity_poly.pdbx_strand_id
1 'polypeptide(L)'
;MNRAGTMVPNLFGKETSFSLRPALFPPVPGIALNGNQARKLDFAQKRLAELVAFVRDSPETQYFIPMIQLREAILSSRIEDIECSMDEVLKAEAGKMRGREVCLVQGLREAAEYALSRRKELLLCNRLVREAHRVLFGTVCETGKNPGEFSKTQNWIGPAGCTLATASHVPPPRTYRTCLRALPISKTISTTGMAVIRSSGQPLSTTSSRP
;
A
#
# COMPACT_ATOMS: atom_id res chain seq x y z
N MET A 1 3.59 -18.50 -20.63
CA MET A 1 4.12 -17.21 -20.15
C MET A 1 4.09 -17.19 -18.63
N ASN A 2 5.18 -16.78 -17.97
CA ASN A 2 5.25 -16.76 -16.51
C ASN A 2 4.41 -15.60 -15.95
N ARG A 3 3.33 -15.92 -15.23
CA ARG A 3 2.38 -14.94 -14.68
C ARG A 3 3.01 -14.03 -13.63
N ALA A 4 4.03 -14.52 -12.93
CA ALA A 4 4.71 -13.77 -11.87
C ALA A 4 5.63 -12.67 -12.40
N GLY A 5 6.15 -12.82 -13.62
CA GLY A 5 7.15 -11.93 -14.20
C GLY A 5 8.40 -12.68 -14.67
N THR A 6 9.50 -11.95 -14.83
CA THR A 6 10.76 -12.46 -15.36
C THR A 6 11.92 -12.07 -14.46
N MET A 7 12.85 -12.99 -14.21
CA MET A 7 14.11 -12.66 -13.54
C MET A 7 14.98 -11.83 -14.50
N VAL A 8 15.54 -10.73 -13.99
CA VAL A 8 16.39 -9.80 -14.75
C VAL A 8 17.68 -9.58 -13.97
N PRO A 9 18.86 -9.61 -14.61
CA PRO A 9 20.11 -9.25 -13.96
C PRO A 9 20.13 -7.76 -13.60
N ASN A 10 20.56 -7.42 -12.39
CA ASN A 10 20.55 -6.06 -11.85
C ASN A 10 21.87 -5.31 -12.11
N LEU A 11 22.98 -6.03 -12.01
CA LEU A 11 24.35 -5.53 -12.17
C LEU A 11 25.14 -6.49 -13.05
N PHE A 12 26.13 -5.96 -13.76
CA PHE A 12 27.05 -6.74 -14.61
C PHE A 12 28.40 -6.90 -13.89
N GLY A 13 29.02 -8.09 -13.96
CA GLY A 13 30.34 -8.37 -13.36
C GLY A 13 30.31 -9.39 -12.22
N LYS A 14 31.28 -9.34 -11.30
CA LYS A 14 31.42 -10.31 -10.17
C LYS A 14 30.29 -10.23 -9.12
N GLU A 15 29.49 -9.16 -9.14
CA GLU A 15 28.36 -8.93 -8.24
C GLU A 15 27.01 -9.01 -8.97
N THR A 16 26.87 -9.94 -9.92
CA THR A 16 25.60 -10.19 -10.61
C THR A 16 24.55 -10.69 -9.62
N SER A 17 23.64 -9.81 -9.22
CA SER A 17 22.38 -10.17 -8.57
C SER A 17 21.24 -10.20 -9.58
N PHE A 18 20.25 -11.04 -9.33
CA PHE A 18 19.02 -11.09 -10.12
C PHE A 18 17.87 -10.51 -9.30
N SER A 19 16.99 -9.78 -9.97
CA SER A 19 15.70 -9.37 -9.40
C SER A 19 14.54 -9.95 -10.19
N LEU A 20 13.41 -10.14 -9.51
CA LEU A 20 12.16 -10.40 -10.19
C LEU A 20 11.60 -9.08 -10.72
N ARG A 21 11.49 -8.94 -12.03
CA ARG A 21 10.67 -7.89 -12.65
C ARG A 21 9.24 -8.42 -12.77
N PRO A 22 8.28 -7.91 -11.98
CA PRO A 22 6.91 -8.42 -12.01
C PRO A 22 6.27 -8.17 -13.39
N ALA A 23 5.35 -9.06 -13.77
CA ALA A 23 4.49 -8.81 -14.92
C ALA A 23 3.63 -7.55 -14.69
N LEU A 24 3.26 -6.86 -15.78
CA LEU A 24 2.41 -5.67 -15.68
C LEU A 24 1.03 -6.03 -15.12
N PHE A 25 0.45 -5.11 -14.37
CA PHE A 25 -0.93 -5.21 -13.90
C PHE A 25 -1.87 -4.50 -14.90
N PRO A 26 -3.12 -5.00 -15.10
CA PRO A 26 -3.70 -6.22 -14.53
C PRO A 26 -3.11 -7.49 -15.14
N PRO A 27 -3.06 -8.60 -14.38
CA PRO A 27 -2.54 -9.87 -14.87
C PRO A 27 -3.44 -10.42 -15.99
N VAL A 28 -2.81 -11.01 -17.01
CA VAL A 28 -3.50 -11.71 -18.10
C VAL A 28 -3.04 -13.19 -18.09
N PRO A 29 -3.97 -14.17 -17.99
CA PRO A 29 -5.40 -14.01 -17.77
C PRO A 29 -5.73 -13.44 -16.37
N GLY A 30 -6.94 -12.90 -16.23
CA GLY A 30 -7.42 -12.28 -14.99
C GLY A 30 -7.35 -13.21 -13.77
N ILE A 31 -7.52 -12.64 -12.58
CA ILE A 31 -7.52 -13.43 -11.33
C ILE A 31 -8.74 -14.35 -11.29
N ALA A 32 -8.49 -15.66 -11.40
CA ALA A 32 -9.49 -16.69 -11.19
C ALA A 32 -9.54 -17.07 -9.70
N LEU A 33 -10.67 -16.82 -9.05
CA LEU A 33 -10.91 -17.20 -7.67
C LEU A 33 -11.49 -18.62 -7.63
N ASN A 34 -10.97 -19.45 -6.71
CA ASN A 34 -11.61 -20.73 -6.39
C ASN A 34 -12.76 -20.53 -5.38
N GLY A 35 -13.57 -21.57 -5.16
CA GLY A 35 -14.74 -21.49 -4.26
C GLY A 35 -14.41 -21.05 -2.83
N ASN A 36 -13.28 -21.49 -2.28
CA ASN A 36 -12.85 -21.10 -0.93
C ASN A 36 -12.43 -19.62 -0.87
N GLN A 37 -11.72 -19.12 -1.89
CA GLN A 37 -11.33 -17.71 -1.99
C GLN A 37 -12.54 -16.81 -2.18
N ALA A 38 -13.51 -17.22 -3.01
CA ALA A 38 -14.76 -16.50 -3.20
C ALA A 38 -15.55 -16.39 -1.88
N ARG A 39 -15.64 -17.47 -1.09
CA ARG A 39 -16.29 -17.45 0.24
C ARG A 39 -15.59 -16.51 1.22
N LYS A 40 -14.25 -16.50 1.26
CA LYS A 40 -13.47 -15.58 2.11
C LYS A 40 -13.70 -14.12 1.71
N LEU A 41 -13.79 -13.84 0.40
CA LEU A 41 -14.08 -12.50 -0.11
C LEU A 41 -15.48 -12.04 0.29
N ASP A 42 -16.50 -12.89 0.11
CA ASP A 42 -17.89 -12.59 0.52
C ASP A 42 -17.98 -12.33 2.03
N PHE A 43 -17.31 -13.15 2.85
CA PHE A 43 -17.25 -12.95 4.29
C PHE A 43 -16.62 -11.60 4.67
N ALA A 44 -15.48 -11.25 4.06
CA ALA A 44 -14.82 -9.97 4.33
C ALA A 44 -15.69 -8.77 3.89
N GLN A 45 -16.38 -8.88 2.75
CA GLN A 45 -17.29 -7.86 2.26
C GLN A 45 -18.48 -7.64 3.19
N LYS A 46 -19.09 -8.71 3.69
CA LYS A 46 -20.18 -8.62 4.67
C LYS A 46 -19.75 -7.89 5.93
N ARG A 47 -18.59 -8.24 6.49
CA ARG A 47 -18.05 -7.58 7.70
C ARG A 47 -17.74 -6.10 7.47
N LEU A 48 -17.24 -5.75 6.29
CA LEU A 48 -17.02 -4.36 5.93
C LEU A 48 -18.34 -3.59 5.79
N ALA A 49 -19.37 -4.21 5.19
CA ALA A 49 -20.68 -3.60 5.05
C ALA A 49 -21.38 -3.38 6.41
N GLU A 50 -21.29 -4.36 7.32
CA GLU A 50 -21.76 -4.25 8.70
C GLU A 50 -21.08 -3.08 9.43
N LEU A 51 -19.76 -2.93 9.29
CA LEU A 51 -19.02 -1.81 9.87
C LEU A 51 -19.47 -0.46 9.29
N VAL A 52 -19.64 -0.38 7.96
CA VAL A 52 -20.09 0.86 7.30
C VAL A 52 -21.50 1.24 7.75
N ALA A 53 -22.41 0.27 7.92
CA ALA A 53 -23.75 0.50 8.44
C ALA A 53 -23.69 1.04 9.87
N PHE A 54 -22.93 0.37 10.76
CA PHE A 54 -22.77 0.79 12.15
C PHE A 54 -22.23 2.23 12.28
N VAL A 55 -21.17 2.57 11.53
CA VAL A 55 -20.57 3.92 11.57
C VAL A 55 -21.53 4.98 11.02
N ARG A 56 -22.37 4.64 10.03
CA ARG A 56 -23.37 5.55 9.47
C ARG A 56 -24.50 5.83 10.45
N ASP A 57 -24.91 4.83 11.22
CA ASP A 57 -26.07 4.90 12.10
C ASP A 57 -25.75 5.50 13.49
N SER A 58 -24.46 5.56 13.88
CA SER A 58 -24.01 6.19 15.13
C SER A 58 -23.06 7.38 14.85
N PRO A 59 -23.61 8.62 14.81
CA PRO A 59 -22.82 9.83 14.60
C PRO A 59 -21.72 10.03 15.64
N GLU A 60 -21.87 9.52 16.86
CA GLU A 60 -20.89 9.60 17.94
C GLU A 60 -19.57 8.90 17.58
N THR A 61 -19.61 7.95 16.64
CA THR A 61 -18.42 7.25 16.15
C THR A 61 -17.36 8.21 15.58
N GLN A 62 -17.80 9.38 15.09
CA GLN A 62 -16.89 10.42 14.56
C GLN A 62 -15.88 10.92 15.60
N TYR A 63 -16.24 10.92 16.89
CA TYR A 63 -15.33 11.35 17.97
C TYR A 63 -14.18 10.37 18.21
N PHE A 64 -14.34 9.11 17.79
CA PHE A 64 -13.32 8.07 17.97
C PHE A 64 -12.39 7.90 16.77
N ILE A 65 -12.72 8.49 15.61
CA ILE A 65 -11.91 8.38 14.39
C ILE A 65 -10.45 8.79 14.62
N PRO A 66 -10.13 9.91 15.30
CA PRO A 66 -8.74 10.30 15.53
C PRO A 66 -7.96 9.26 16.35
N MET A 67 -8.61 8.64 17.34
CA MET A 67 -8.00 7.59 18.16
C MET A 67 -7.77 6.30 17.39
N ILE A 68 -8.69 5.93 16.50
CA ILE A 68 -8.52 4.78 15.61
C ILE A 68 -7.36 5.02 14.64
N GLN A 69 -7.29 6.20 14.01
CA GLN A 69 -6.19 6.58 13.12
C GLN A 69 -4.84 6.55 13.84
N LEU A 70 -4.79 7.05 15.07
CA LEU A 70 -3.57 7.03 15.87
C LEU A 70 -3.17 5.60 16.24
N ARG A 71 -4.13 4.74 16.60
CA ARG A 71 -3.86 3.32 16.87
C ARG A 71 -3.33 2.59 15.63
N GLU A 72 -3.92 2.84 14.46
CA GLU A 72 -3.45 2.29 13.19
C GLU A 72 -2.03 2.76 12.84
N ALA A 73 -1.72 4.05 13.07
CA ALA A 73 -0.38 4.59 12.86
C ALA A 73 0.64 3.91 13.78
N ILE A 74 0.34 3.75 15.08
CA ILE A 74 1.21 3.06 16.03
C ILE A 74 1.44 1.59 15.64
N LEU A 75 0.37 0.86 15.27
CA LEU A 75 0.48 -0.54 14.88
C LEU A 75 1.25 -0.71 13.58
N SER A 76 1.05 0.18 12.61
CA SER A 76 1.79 0.20 11.35
C SER A 76 3.28 0.48 11.57
N SER A 77 3.60 1.46 12.42
CA SER A 77 4.97 1.78 12.80
C SER A 77 5.67 0.63 13.53
N ARG A 78 4.95 -0.15 14.34
CA ARG A 78 5.51 -1.32 15.03
C ARG A 78 6.00 -2.42 14.08
N ILE A 79 5.40 -2.55 12.89
CA ILE A 79 5.86 -3.51 11.87
C ILE A 79 7.25 -3.13 11.34
N GLU A 80 7.61 -1.84 11.42
CA GLU A 80 8.91 -1.28 11.03
C GLU A 80 9.86 -1.16 12.23
N ASP A 81 9.61 -1.91 13.31
CA ASP A 81 10.37 -1.88 14.57
C ASP A 81 10.44 -0.48 15.23
N ILE A 82 9.45 0.37 14.98
CA ILE A 82 9.29 1.66 15.65
C ILE A 82 8.40 1.47 16.87
N GLU A 83 9.00 1.54 18.05
CA GLU A 83 8.27 1.45 19.31
C GLU A 83 7.78 2.82 19.77
N CYS A 84 6.47 2.93 19.93
CA CYS A 84 5.83 4.13 20.46
C CYS A 84 4.48 3.77 21.09
N SER A 85 4.14 4.42 22.19
CA SER A 85 2.88 4.27 22.91
C SER A 85 1.91 5.42 22.64
N MET A 86 0.63 5.17 22.89
CA MET A 86 -0.43 6.17 22.73
C MET A 86 -0.18 7.41 23.61
N ASP A 87 0.23 7.19 24.86
CA ASP A 87 0.51 8.26 25.83
C ASP A 87 1.67 9.16 25.39
N GLU A 88 2.73 8.58 24.82
CA GLU A 88 3.86 9.34 24.26
C GLU A 88 3.44 10.23 23.11
N VAL A 89 2.61 9.72 22.18
CA VAL A 89 2.12 10.53 21.06
C VAL A 89 1.23 11.67 21.56
N LEU A 90 0.32 11.40 22.49
CA LEU A 90 -0.56 12.43 23.07
C LEU A 90 0.24 13.49 23.86
N LYS A 91 1.29 13.09 24.59
CA LYS A 91 2.21 14.03 25.25
C LYS A 91 2.94 14.91 24.25
N ALA A 92 3.36 14.35 23.10
CA ALA A 92 4.02 15.13 22.07
C ALA A 92 3.08 16.12 21.38
N GLU A 93 1.83 15.73 21.12
CA GLU A 93 0.79 16.64 20.62
C GLU A 93 0.53 17.81 21.59
N ALA A 94 0.58 17.54 22.89
CA ALA A 94 0.50 18.58 23.92
C ALA A 94 1.79 19.40 24.09
N GLY A 95 2.81 19.19 23.26
CA GLY A 95 4.11 19.87 23.34
C GLY A 95 4.97 19.48 24.54
N LYS A 96 4.63 18.39 25.25
CA LYS A 96 5.31 17.92 26.46
C LYS A 96 6.40 16.88 26.20
N MET A 97 6.51 16.39 24.97
CA MET A 97 7.48 15.37 24.55
C MET A 97 7.94 15.65 23.12
N ARG A 98 9.18 15.27 22.80
CA ARG A 98 9.68 15.21 21.43
C ARG A 98 10.55 13.95 21.30
N GLY A 99 10.47 13.28 20.16
CA GLY A 99 11.22 12.06 19.90
C GLY A 99 11.05 11.63 18.46
N ARG A 100 12.02 10.88 17.93
CA ARG A 100 12.03 10.45 16.53
C ARG A 100 10.84 9.55 16.22
N GLU A 101 10.59 8.59 17.10
CA GLU A 101 9.54 7.57 17.02
C GLU A 101 8.16 8.24 17.00
N VAL A 102 7.94 9.20 17.90
CA VAL A 102 6.69 9.96 17.97
C VAL A 102 6.47 10.81 16.72
N CYS A 103 7.53 11.48 16.22
CA CYS A 103 7.44 12.24 14.96
C CYS A 103 7.12 11.34 13.75
N LEU A 104 7.66 10.12 13.71
CA LEU A 104 7.35 9.14 12.66
C LEU A 104 5.88 8.70 12.70
N VAL A 105 5.34 8.43 13.90
CA VAL A 105 3.93 8.05 14.07
C VAL A 105 3.00 9.21 13.69
N GLN A 106 3.29 10.43 14.13
CA GLN A 106 2.54 11.63 13.75
C GLN A 106 2.59 11.87 12.23
N GLY A 107 3.78 11.78 11.65
CA GLY A 107 3.99 11.89 10.21
C GLY A 107 3.23 10.85 9.39
N LEU A 108 3.12 9.62 9.88
CA LEU A 108 2.34 8.57 9.23
C LEU A 108 0.84 8.90 9.23
N ARG A 109 0.32 9.38 10.35
CA ARG A 109 -1.08 9.82 10.44
C ARG A 109 -1.36 10.98 9.49
N GLU A 110 -0.50 12.01 9.50
CA GLU A 110 -0.63 13.18 8.64
C GLU A 110 -0.53 12.82 7.15
N ALA A 111 0.39 11.93 6.78
CA ALA A 111 0.53 11.45 5.40
C ALA A 111 -0.70 10.67 4.94
N ALA A 112 -1.30 9.85 5.81
CA ALA A 112 -2.52 9.12 5.51
C ALA A 112 -3.72 10.06 5.33
N GLU A 113 -3.89 11.03 6.22
CA GLU A 113 -4.95 12.05 6.13
C GLU A 113 -4.79 12.93 4.89
N TYR A 114 -3.56 13.33 4.58
CA TYR A 114 -3.24 14.02 3.33
C TYR A 114 -3.62 13.17 2.12
N ALA A 115 -3.27 11.89 2.08
CA ALA A 115 -3.59 11.03 0.95
C ALA A 115 -5.11 10.84 0.77
N LEU A 116 -5.86 10.74 1.87
CA LEU A 116 -7.32 10.61 1.86
C LEU A 116 -8.01 11.89 1.37
N SER A 117 -7.58 13.06 1.83
CA SER A 117 -8.10 14.35 1.37
C SER A 117 -7.75 14.59 -0.10
N ARG A 118 -6.50 14.32 -0.50
CA ARG A 118 -6.01 14.46 -1.87
C ARG A 118 -6.69 13.51 -2.86
N ARG A 119 -7.18 12.36 -2.38
CA ARG A 119 -7.93 11.40 -3.22
C ARG A 119 -9.22 11.96 -3.83
N LYS A 120 -9.76 13.06 -3.30
CA LYS A 120 -10.90 13.77 -3.89
C LYS A 120 -10.57 14.37 -5.27
N GLU A 121 -9.29 14.67 -5.52
CA GLU A 121 -8.79 15.27 -6.77
C GLU A 121 -7.88 14.34 -7.56
N LEU A 122 -7.23 13.38 -6.90
CA LEU A 122 -6.32 12.43 -7.53
C LEU A 122 -6.73 10.99 -7.30
N LEU A 123 -6.75 10.20 -8.37
CA LEU A 123 -6.77 8.75 -8.24
C LEU A 123 -5.46 8.26 -7.61
N LEU A 124 -5.48 7.02 -7.11
CA LEU A 124 -4.28 6.39 -6.60
C LEU A 124 -3.28 6.19 -7.75
N CYS A 125 -2.21 6.96 -7.68
CA CYS A 125 -1.17 7.05 -8.69
C CYS A 125 0.17 7.38 -8.02
N ASN A 126 1.26 7.27 -8.79
CA ASN A 126 2.61 7.59 -8.30
C ASN A 126 2.73 9.02 -7.78
N ARG A 127 1.95 9.96 -8.31
CA ARG A 127 1.93 11.33 -7.82
C ARG A 127 1.39 11.38 -6.40
N LEU A 128 0.23 10.77 -6.13
CA LEU A 128 -0.34 10.70 -4.78
C LEU A 128 0.63 10.05 -3.78
N VAL A 129 1.25 8.92 -4.16
CA VAL A 129 2.21 8.22 -3.30
C VAL A 129 3.42 9.11 -2.98
N ARG A 130 3.94 9.85 -3.96
CA ARG A 130 5.06 10.78 -3.75
C ARG A 130 4.68 11.99 -2.90
N GLU A 131 3.47 12.54 -3.10
CA GLU A 131 2.97 13.64 -2.28
C GLU A 131 2.81 13.18 -0.81
N ALA A 132 2.20 12.01 -0.57
CA ALA A 132 2.08 11.44 0.78
C ALA A 132 3.44 11.11 1.42
N HIS A 133 4.39 10.54 0.66
CA HIS A 133 5.76 10.30 1.13
C HIS A 133 6.49 11.61 1.48
N ARG A 134 6.18 12.72 0.79
CA ARG A 134 6.75 14.02 1.15
C ARG A 134 6.20 14.51 2.48
N VAL A 135 4.91 14.35 2.73
CA VAL A 135 4.30 14.69 4.03
C VAL A 135 4.92 13.83 5.13
N LEU A 136 4.99 12.50 4.92
CA LEU A 136 5.55 11.56 5.88
C LEU A 136 6.95 11.95 6.35
N PHE A 137 7.84 12.37 5.45
CA PHE A 137 9.22 12.74 5.82
C PHE A 137 9.43 14.24 6.01
N GLY A 138 8.44 15.07 5.70
CA GLY A 138 8.48 16.50 6.01
C GLY A 138 8.27 16.79 7.49
N THR A 139 7.61 15.87 8.20
CA THR A 139 7.32 15.95 9.64
C THR A 139 8.34 15.22 10.52
N VAL A 140 9.20 14.39 9.92
CA VAL A 140 10.14 13.53 10.63
C VAL A 140 11.45 14.29 10.84
N CYS A 141 11.99 14.25 12.06
CA CYS A 141 13.28 14.84 12.43
C CYS A 141 14.50 14.17 11.76
N GLU A 142 14.31 13.29 10.77
CA GLU A 142 15.39 12.58 10.07
C GLU A 142 15.82 13.35 8.82
N THR A 143 17.07 13.76 8.82
CA THR A 143 17.74 14.32 7.66
C THR A 143 18.24 13.19 6.74
N GLY A 144 18.17 13.39 5.41
CA GLY A 144 18.82 12.50 4.43
C GLY A 144 17.91 11.56 3.62
N LYS A 145 16.60 11.52 3.87
CA LYS A 145 15.64 10.85 2.97
C LYS A 145 15.11 11.85 1.96
N ASN A 146 15.23 11.58 0.65
CA ASN A 146 14.75 12.49 -0.42
C ASN A 146 13.21 12.48 -0.49
N PRO A 147 12.51 13.45 0.11
CA PRO A 147 11.07 13.34 0.37
C PRO A 147 10.28 13.56 -0.92
N GLY A 148 9.43 12.59 -1.26
CA GLY A 148 8.63 12.61 -2.48
C GLY A 148 9.44 12.27 -3.73
N GLU A 149 10.63 11.69 -3.57
CA GLU A 149 11.38 11.07 -4.65
C GLU A 149 11.43 9.56 -4.47
N PHE A 150 11.41 8.84 -5.58
CA PHE A 150 11.75 7.43 -5.54
C PHE A 150 13.26 7.26 -5.36
N SER A 151 13.67 6.20 -4.66
CA SER A 151 15.08 5.91 -4.48
C SER A 151 15.82 5.79 -5.81
N LYS A 152 17.03 6.37 -5.85
CA LYS A 152 17.97 6.31 -6.98
C LYS A 152 19.07 5.28 -6.75
N THR A 153 19.21 4.79 -5.51
CA THR A 153 20.19 3.79 -5.08
C THR A 153 19.56 2.40 -5.05
N GLN A 154 20.39 1.37 -5.24
CA GLN A 154 19.96 -0.01 -5.10
C GLN A 154 19.66 -0.28 -3.62
N ASN A 155 18.45 -0.75 -3.33
CA ASN A 155 18.10 -1.25 -2.00
C ASN A 155 18.18 -2.79 -1.98
N TRP A 156 18.31 -3.41 -0.81
CA TRP A 156 18.25 -4.86 -0.62
C TRP A 156 17.59 -5.20 0.71
N ILE A 157 17.01 -6.39 0.78
CA ILE A 157 16.29 -6.92 1.96
C ILE A 157 17.02 -8.16 2.44
N GLY A 158 17.38 -8.18 3.72
CA GLY A 158 18.01 -9.32 4.37
C GLY A 158 18.32 -9.00 5.84
N PRO A 159 18.98 -9.92 6.56
CA PRO A 159 19.39 -9.72 7.95
C PRO A 159 20.21 -8.45 8.14
N ALA A 160 20.23 -7.91 9.36
CA ALA A 160 21.04 -6.73 9.67
C ALA A 160 22.51 -6.93 9.29
N GLY A 161 23.11 -5.94 8.60
CA GLY A 161 24.48 -6.01 8.10
C GLY A 161 24.68 -6.85 6.83
N CYS A 162 23.61 -7.37 6.21
CA CYS A 162 23.74 -8.09 4.95
C CYS A 162 24.25 -7.16 3.83
N THR A 163 25.02 -7.74 2.91
CA THR A 163 25.48 -7.08 1.69
C THR A 163 24.57 -7.44 0.54
N LEU A 164 24.73 -6.77 -0.61
CA LEU A 164 23.99 -7.13 -1.82
C LEU A 164 24.17 -8.62 -2.21
N ALA A 165 25.35 -9.19 -1.94
CA ALA A 165 25.67 -10.59 -2.22
C ALA A 165 25.00 -11.58 -1.26
N THR A 166 24.72 -11.17 -0.02
CA THR A 166 24.13 -12.02 1.02
C THR A 166 22.66 -11.68 1.31
N ALA A 167 22.07 -10.76 0.56
CA ALA A 167 20.69 -10.34 0.70
C ALA A 167 19.72 -11.47 0.31
N SER A 168 18.65 -11.63 1.10
CA SER A 168 17.58 -12.59 0.81
C SER A 168 16.75 -12.17 -0.39
N HIS A 169 16.61 -10.86 -0.61
CA HIS A 169 15.92 -10.34 -1.79
C HIS A 169 16.51 -9.00 -2.24
N VAL A 170 16.80 -8.90 -3.55
CA VAL A 170 17.18 -7.65 -4.20
C VAL A 170 16.05 -7.17 -5.13
N PRO A 171 15.35 -6.06 -4.80
CA PRO A 171 14.33 -5.49 -5.68
C PRO A 171 14.94 -4.97 -7.00
N PRO A 172 14.15 -4.91 -8.09
CA PRO A 172 14.67 -4.52 -9.40
C PRO A 172 15.20 -3.08 -9.43
N PRO A 173 16.43 -2.84 -9.94
CA PRO A 173 16.98 -1.50 -10.10
C PRO A 173 16.13 -0.71 -11.08
N ARG A 174 15.79 0.53 -10.70
CA ARG A 174 15.23 1.62 -11.54
C ARG A 174 13.97 1.30 -12.39
N THR A 175 13.47 0.07 -12.38
CA THR A 175 12.31 -0.39 -13.17
C THR A 175 11.01 -0.28 -12.37
N TYR A 176 11.07 0.17 -11.12
CA TYR A 176 9.88 0.46 -10.31
C TYR A 176 8.96 1.46 -10.98
N ARG A 177 9.47 2.45 -11.73
CA ARG A 177 8.63 3.44 -12.44
C ARG A 177 7.75 2.78 -13.49
N THR A 178 8.27 1.77 -14.18
CA THR A 178 7.55 1.04 -15.22
C THR A 178 6.51 0.11 -14.59
N CYS A 179 6.86 -0.58 -13.50
CA CYS A 179 5.93 -1.47 -12.80
C CYS A 179 4.81 -0.67 -12.09
N LEU A 180 5.14 0.46 -11.47
CA LEU A 180 4.17 1.33 -10.79
C LEU A 180 3.37 2.22 -11.74
N ARG A 181 3.78 2.36 -13.01
CA ARG A 181 2.95 2.98 -14.07
C ARG A 181 1.75 2.10 -14.42
N ALA A 182 1.86 0.80 -14.20
CA ALA A 182 0.80 -0.18 -14.41
C ALA A 182 -0.18 -0.28 -13.24
N LEU A 183 -0.29 0.74 -12.39
CA LEU A 183 -1.44 0.95 -11.52
C LEU A 183 -2.48 1.86 -12.21
N PRO A 184 -3.17 1.47 -13.32
CA PRO A 184 -4.39 2.15 -13.69
C PRO A 184 -5.46 1.63 -12.75
N ILE A 185 -5.68 2.33 -11.64
CA ILE A 185 -6.93 2.18 -10.93
C ILE A 185 -7.98 2.86 -11.79
N SER A 186 -8.63 2.05 -12.60
CA SER A 186 -9.72 2.43 -13.50
C SER A 186 -10.68 3.38 -12.80
N LYS A 187 -11.21 4.36 -13.54
CA LYS A 187 -12.36 5.20 -13.16
C LYS A 187 -13.59 4.36 -12.74
N THR A 188 -13.56 3.04 -12.93
CA THR A 188 -14.60 2.08 -12.52
C THR A 188 -14.48 1.60 -11.06
N ILE A 189 -13.93 2.37 -10.11
CA ILE A 189 -14.23 2.14 -8.68
C ILE A 189 -15.60 2.77 -8.40
N SER A 190 -16.63 2.14 -8.95
CA SER A 190 -18.01 2.30 -8.50
C SER A 190 -18.10 1.61 -7.14
N THR A 191 -18.15 2.42 -6.06
CA THR A 191 -18.84 2.28 -4.75
C THR A 191 -19.10 0.89 -4.13
N THR A 192 -18.48 -0.18 -4.59
CA THR A 192 -18.67 -1.55 -4.11
C THR A 192 -17.32 -2.23 -4.16
N GLY A 193 -16.89 -2.82 -3.03
CA GLY A 193 -15.55 -3.37 -2.76
C GLY A 193 -15.14 -4.57 -3.62
N MET A 194 -15.24 -4.46 -4.94
CA MET A 194 -15.05 -5.52 -5.94
C MET A 194 -14.12 -5.11 -7.09
N ALA A 195 -13.35 -4.03 -6.97
CA ALA A 195 -12.60 -3.51 -8.12
C ALA A 195 -11.24 -4.18 -8.41
N VAL A 196 -10.66 -4.93 -7.45
CA VAL A 196 -9.32 -5.53 -7.64
C VAL A 196 -9.38 -6.95 -8.23
N ILE A 197 -10.54 -7.63 -8.16
CA ILE A 197 -10.67 -9.06 -8.49
C ILE A 197 -11.88 -9.36 -9.38
N ARG A 198 -12.24 -8.48 -10.32
CA ARG A 198 -13.17 -8.91 -11.37
C ARG A 198 -12.41 -9.81 -12.34
N SER A 199 -12.74 -11.10 -12.31
CA SER A 199 -12.45 -12.00 -13.42
C SER A 199 -13.11 -11.43 -14.67
N SER A 200 -12.36 -11.39 -15.76
CA SER A 200 -12.90 -11.22 -17.10
C SER A 200 -13.79 -12.43 -17.41
N GLY A 201 -15.05 -12.36 -17.01
CA GLY A 201 -16.10 -13.24 -17.54
C GLY A 201 -16.39 -12.82 -18.97
N GLN A 202 -16.17 -13.73 -19.91
CA GLN A 202 -16.64 -13.59 -21.29
C GLN A 202 -18.18 -13.38 -21.32
N PRO A 203 -18.72 -12.74 -22.37
CA PRO A 203 -20.14 -12.45 -22.47
C PRO A 203 -20.95 -13.75 -22.56
N LEU A 204 -22.05 -13.80 -21.82
CA LEU A 204 -23.11 -14.80 -21.97
C LEU A 204 -23.60 -14.79 -23.43
N SER A 205 -23.25 -15.84 -24.18
CA SER A 205 -23.93 -16.17 -25.43
C SER A 205 -25.26 -16.82 -25.10
N THR A 206 -26.34 -16.04 -25.15
CA THR A 206 -27.70 -16.54 -25.19
C THR A 206 -27.96 -17.14 -26.57
N THR A 207 -27.72 -18.45 -26.74
CA THR A 207 -28.33 -19.18 -27.86
C THR A 207 -29.72 -19.57 -27.43
N SER A 208 -30.73 -18.80 -27.87
CA SER A 208 -32.10 -19.28 -27.95
C SER A 208 -32.18 -20.32 -29.05
N SER A 209 -32.47 -21.56 -28.69
CA SER A 209 -32.92 -22.57 -29.65
C SER A 209 -34.04 -23.39 -29.02
N ARG A 210 -35.27 -23.01 -29.36
CA ARG A 210 -36.44 -23.89 -29.53
C ARG A 210 -37.28 -23.26 -30.64
N PRO A 211 -38.07 -24.03 -31.41
CA PRO A 211 -38.68 -25.31 -31.05
C PRO A 211 -37.80 -26.54 -31.27
#